data_AF-E9PQ48-F1
#
_entry.id   AF-E9PQ48-F1
#
_cell.length_a   1.000
_cell.length_b   1.000
_cell.length_c   1.000
_cell.angle_alpha   90.00
_cell.angle_beta   90.00
_cell.angle_gamma   90.00
#
_symmetry.space_group_name_H-M   'P 1'
#
loop_
_entity.id
_entity.type
_entity.pdbx_description
1 polymer ?
#
loop_
_entity_poly.entity_id
_entity_poly.type
_entity_poly.pdbx_seq_one_letter_code
_entity_poly.pdbx_strand_id
1 'polypeptide(L)'
;MGSAFERVVRRVVQELDHGGEFIPVTSLQSSTGFQPYCLVVRKPSSSWFWKPRYKCVNLSIKDILEPDAAEPDVQRGRSFHFYDAMDGQIQGSVELAAPGQAKIAGGAAVSDSS
;
A
#
# COMPACT_ATOMS: atom_id res chain seq x y z
N MET A 1 2.96 6.58 -10.26
CA MET A 1 1.52 6.25 -10.24
C MET A 1 1.39 4.89 -9.58
N GLY A 2 0.54 4.76 -8.56
CA GLY A 2 0.32 3.47 -7.91
C GLY A 2 -0.49 2.55 -8.82
N SER A 3 -0.25 1.24 -8.75
CA SER A 3 -1.04 0.26 -9.50
C SER A 3 -2.50 0.24 -9.00
N ALA A 4 -3.44 -0.25 -9.82
CA ALA A 4 -4.84 -0.41 -9.38
C ALA A 4 -4.92 -1.23 -8.08
N PHE A 5 -4.12 -2.30 -7.97
CA PHE A 5 -4.00 -3.09 -6.75
C PHE A 5 -3.55 -2.27 -5.54
N GLU A 6 -2.47 -1.47 -5.69
CA GLU A 6 -1.97 -0.63 -4.60
C GLU A 6 -3.03 0.36 -4.10
N ARG A 7 -3.87 0.89 -4.99
CA ARG A 7 -4.96 1.80 -4.64
C ARG A 7 -6.04 1.09 -3.83
N VAL A 8 -6.50 -0.08 -4.29
CA VAL A 8 -7.51 -0.88 -3.57
C VAL A 8 -7.00 -1.31 -2.20
N VAL A 9 -5.78 -1.84 -2.09
CA VAL A 9 -5.20 -2.26 -0.81
C VAL A 9 -5.07 -1.07 0.15
N ARG A 10 -4.67 0.11 -0.35
CA ARG A 10 -4.58 1.31 0.48
C ARG A 10 -5.96 1.74 1.00
N ARG A 11 -7.01 1.60 0.21
CA ARG A 11 -8.40 1.90 0.62
C ARG A 11 -8.90 0.93 1.69
N VAL A 12 -8.72 -0.38 1.46
CA VAL A 12 -9.05 -1.41 2.44
C VAL A 12 -8.32 -1.19 3.77
N VAL A 13 -7.03 -0.85 3.71
CA VAL A 13 -6.24 -0.53 4.91
C VAL A 13 -6.76 0.73 5.61
N GLN A 14 -7.15 1.78 4.87
CA GLN A 14 -7.73 2.99 5.45
C GLN A 14 -9.08 2.72 6.14
N GLU A 15 -9.90 1.84 5.58
CA GLU A 15 -11.20 1.48 6.14
C GLU A 15 -11.08 0.58 7.38
N LEU A 16 -10.16 -0.38 7.35
CA LEU A 16 -9.92 -1.29 8.48
C LEU A 16 -9.16 -0.64 9.63
N ASP A 17 -8.17 0.18 9.32
CA ASP A 17 -7.25 0.74 10.30
C ASP A 17 -7.02 2.23 10.08
N HIS A 18 -7.77 3.01 10.85
CA HIS A 18 -7.66 4.46 10.90
C HIS A 18 -6.42 4.94 11.67
N GLY A 19 -5.82 4.07 12.51
CA GLY A 19 -4.62 4.35 13.30
C GLY A 19 -3.33 4.26 12.49
N GLY A 20 -3.35 3.51 11.38
CA GLY A 20 -2.29 3.51 10.38
C GLY A 20 -1.14 2.53 10.64
N GLU A 21 -1.32 1.60 11.58
CA GLU A 21 -0.43 0.47 11.88
C GLU A 21 -0.33 -0.49 10.69
N PHE A 22 -1.41 -0.66 9.92
CA PHE A 22 -1.42 -1.49 8.74
C PHE A 22 -0.64 -0.84 7.59
N ILE A 23 0.27 -1.65 7.03
CA ILE A 23 1.14 -1.27 5.92
C ILE A 23 0.60 -1.94 4.65
N PRO A 24 0.13 -1.17 3.66
CA PRO A 24 -0.41 -1.73 2.44
C PRO A 24 0.69 -2.37 1.58
N VAL A 25 0.41 -3.57 1.08
CA VAL A 25 1.27 -4.25 0.09
C VAL A 25 1.12 -3.54 -1.27
N THR A 26 2.24 -3.26 -1.94
CA THR A 26 2.25 -2.48 -3.18
C THR A 26 2.11 -3.32 -4.45
N SER A 27 2.41 -4.63 -4.37
CA SER A 27 2.37 -5.54 -5.54
C SER A 27 1.87 -6.92 -5.15
N LEU A 28 0.96 -7.46 -5.99
CA LEU A 28 0.44 -8.81 -5.86
C LEU A 28 1.55 -9.86 -5.97
N GLN A 29 2.54 -9.66 -6.84
CA GLN A 29 3.64 -10.62 -7.00
C GLN A 29 4.50 -10.74 -5.75
N SER A 30 4.61 -9.67 -4.96
CA SER A 30 5.33 -9.70 -3.69
C SER A 30 4.49 -10.27 -2.54
N SER A 31 3.18 -10.47 -2.73
CA SER A 31 2.27 -10.94 -1.66
C SER A 31 2.62 -12.34 -1.16
N THR A 32 3.14 -13.21 -2.02
CA THR A 32 3.60 -14.56 -1.64
C THR A 32 4.74 -14.52 -0.62
N GLY A 33 5.50 -13.43 -0.59
CA GLY A 33 6.56 -13.19 0.40
C GLY A 33 6.09 -12.50 1.68
N PHE A 34 4.86 -12.01 1.72
CA PHE A 34 4.26 -11.36 2.90
C PHE A 34 3.22 -12.28 3.52
N GLN A 35 3.65 -13.46 3.94
CA GLN A 35 2.83 -14.40 4.69
C GLN A 35 3.10 -14.30 6.20
N PRO A 36 2.19 -14.78 7.06
CA PRO A 36 2.47 -14.93 8.48
C PRO A 36 3.81 -15.65 8.68
N TYR A 37 4.61 -15.14 9.62
CA TYR A 37 5.96 -15.64 9.94
C TYR A 37 7.06 -15.39 8.91
N CYS A 38 6.78 -14.79 7.75
CA CYS A 38 7.83 -14.35 6.83
C CYS A 38 8.61 -13.16 7.39
N LEU A 39 9.92 -13.16 7.17
CA LEU A 39 10.79 -12.06 7.59
C LEU A 39 10.81 -10.95 6.55
N VAL A 40 10.85 -9.71 7.04
CA VAL A 40 10.84 -8.53 6.19
C VAL A 40 11.93 -7.55 6.61
N VAL A 41 12.59 -6.95 5.63
CA VAL A 41 13.59 -5.90 5.87
C VAL A 41 12.94 -4.55 5.60
N ARG A 42 13.07 -3.65 6.58
CA ARG A 42 12.64 -2.27 6.43
C ARG A 42 13.55 -1.56 5.43
N LYS A 43 12.95 -0.98 4.39
CA LYS A 43 13.68 -0.07 3.49
C LYS A 43 13.93 1.25 4.23
N PRO A 44 15.12 1.84 4.05
CA PRO A 44 15.38 3.16 4.62
C PRO A 44 14.36 4.15 4.08
N SER A 45 13.59 4.77 4.97
CA SER A 45 12.70 5.87 4.60
C SER A 45 13.50 7.15 4.60
N SER A 46 13.44 7.92 3.52
CA SER A 46 14.08 9.23 3.46
C SER A 46 13.25 10.33 4.11
N SER A 47 11.99 10.06 4.49
CA SER A 47 11.08 11.10 4.99
C SER A 47 10.02 10.55 5.95
N TRP A 48 9.71 11.37 6.96
CA TRP A 48 8.70 11.08 8.00
C TRP A 48 7.27 11.03 7.45
N PHE A 49 7.00 11.76 6.36
CA PHE A 49 5.66 11.83 5.76
C PHE A 49 5.28 10.55 5.00
N TRP A 50 6.22 9.64 4.75
CA TRP A 50 5.97 8.42 4.00
C TRP A 50 5.94 7.21 4.93
N LYS A 51 4.91 6.37 4.76
CA LYS A 51 4.83 5.10 5.48
C LYS A 51 6.07 4.25 5.19
N PRO A 52 6.64 3.56 6.21
CA PRO A 52 7.79 2.69 6.03
C PRO A 52 7.44 1.57 5.05
N ARG A 53 8.37 1.28 4.14
CA ARG A 53 8.23 0.19 3.16
C ARG A 53 9.09 -0.98 3.58
N TYR A 54 8.59 -2.19 3.32
CA TYR A 54 9.28 -3.42 3.64
C TYR A 54 9.58 -4.22 2.38
N LYS A 55 10.68 -4.97 2.41
CA LYS A 55 11.03 -5.94 1.38
C LYS A 55 10.98 -7.32 2.01
N CYS A 56 10.25 -8.24 1.38
CA CYS A 56 10.28 -9.65 1.76
C CYS A 56 11.71 -10.18 1.70
N VAL A 57 12.09 -10.92 2.74
CA VAL A 57 13.22 -11.83 2.72
C VAL A 57 12.63 -13.22 2.51
N ASN A 58 13.19 -14.02 1.61
CA ASN A 58 12.73 -15.39 1.35
C ASN A 58 13.15 -16.34 2.50
N LEU A 59 12.92 -15.90 3.73
CA LEU A 59 13.22 -16.59 4.97
C LEU A 59 11.99 -16.48 5.87
N SER A 60 11.63 -17.59 6.49
CA SER A 60 10.60 -17.65 7.52
C SER A 60 11.25 -17.62 8.90
N ILE A 61 10.49 -17.26 9.92
CA ILE A 61 10.93 -17.42 11.32
C ILE A 61 11.32 -18.88 11.62
N LYS A 62 10.69 -19.84 10.92
CA LYS A 62 10.99 -21.27 11.02
C LYS A 62 12.43 -21.61 10.67
N ASP A 63 13.05 -20.83 9.78
CA ASP A 63 14.44 -21.04 9.36
C ASP A 63 15.45 -20.56 10.40
N ILE A 64 15.01 -19.76 11.38
CA ILE A 64 15.83 -19.26 12.49
C ILE A 64 15.62 -20.09 13.76
N LEU A 65 14.41 -20.62 13.95
CA LEU A 65 14.08 -21.43 15.12
C LEU A 65 14.71 -22.82 15.03
N GLU A 66 14.96 -23.43 16.19
CA GLU A 66 15.45 -24.80 16.25
C GLU A 66 14.44 -25.77 15.59
N PRO A 67 14.92 -26.82 14.90
CA PRO A 67 14.07 -27.69 14.07
C PRO A 67 12.95 -28.45 14.81
N ASP A 68 12.97 -28.47 16.15
CA ASP A 68 11.92 -29.09 16.99
C ASP A 68 10.94 -28.06 17.61
N ALA A 69 10.98 -26.79 17.16
CA ALA A 69 10.05 -25.78 17.64
C ALA A 69 8.60 -26.09 17.17
N ALA A 70 7.67 -26.10 18.13
CA ALA A 70 6.25 -26.29 17.86
C ALA A 70 5.73 -25.29 16.81
N GLU A 71 5.01 -25.79 15.81
CA GLU A 71 4.51 -24.96 14.72
C GLU A 71 3.47 -23.96 15.25
N PRO A 72 3.67 -22.66 15.03
CA PRO A 72 2.71 -21.67 15.48
C PRO A 72 1.49 -21.72 14.56
N ASP A 73 0.33 -22.04 15.14
CA ASP A 73 -0.92 -22.17 14.39
C ASP A 73 -1.45 -20.80 13.93
N VAL A 74 -1.77 -20.68 12.64
CA VAL A 74 -2.35 -19.46 12.08
C VAL A 74 -3.86 -19.51 12.28
N GLN A 75 -4.34 -18.89 13.36
CA GLN A 75 -5.77 -18.72 13.56
C GLN A 75 -6.31 -17.70 12.57
N ARG A 76 -7.03 -18.18 11.55
CA ARG A 76 -7.71 -17.30 10.61
C ARG A 76 -8.92 -16.66 11.29
N GLY A 77 -8.84 -15.35 11.48
CA GLY A 77 -9.94 -14.55 12.01
C GLY A 77 -11.10 -14.37 11.04
N ARG A 78 -11.95 -13.39 11.36
CA ARG A 78 -13.18 -13.06 10.64
C ARG A 78 -12.91 -12.61 9.20
N SER A 79 -13.79 -12.97 8.27
CA SER A 79 -13.78 -12.46 6.89
C SER A 79 -14.48 -11.09 6.82
N PHE A 80 -13.98 -10.23 5.93
CA PHE A 80 -14.57 -8.93 5.62
C PHE A 80 -14.85 -8.83 4.12
N HIS A 81 -15.95 -8.18 3.76
CA HIS A 81 -16.31 -7.87 2.38
C HIS A 81 -16.20 -6.37 2.18
N PHE A 82 -15.48 -5.96 1.14
CA PHE A 82 -15.26 -4.55 0.79
C PHE A 82 -15.84 -4.31 -0.61
N TYR A 83 -16.44 -3.15 -0.81
CA TYR A 83 -16.93 -2.69 -2.12
C TYR A 83 -16.48 -1.24 -2.27
N ASP A 84 -15.75 -0.93 -3.35
CA ASP A 84 -15.24 0.42 -3.61
C ASP A 84 -15.47 0.80 -5.08
N ALA A 85 -16.21 1.87 -5.30
CA ALA A 85 -16.45 2.47 -6.61
C ALA A 85 -16.17 3.97 -6.49
N MET A 86 -15.10 4.44 -7.16
CA MET A 86 -14.60 5.81 -7.02
C MET A 86 -14.26 6.40 -8.39
N ASP A 87 -15.00 7.45 -8.76
CA ASP A 87 -14.67 8.29 -9.91
C ASP A 87 -14.00 9.58 -9.40
N GLY A 88 -12.73 9.77 -9.78
CA GLY A 88 -11.92 10.92 -9.40
C GLY A 88 -11.54 11.78 -10.60
N GLN A 89 -12.00 13.04 -10.62
CA GLN A 89 -11.56 14.04 -11.59
C GLN A 89 -10.74 15.12 -10.88
N ILE A 90 -9.49 15.32 -11.29
CA ILE A 90 -8.60 16.36 -10.79
C ILE A 90 -8.41 17.39 -11.90
N GLN A 91 -8.84 18.62 -11.66
CA GLN A 91 -8.62 19.76 -12.55
C GLN A 91 -7.70 20.76 -11.86
N GLY A 92 -6.58 21.09 -12.50
CA GLY A 92 -5.61 22.06 -12.00
C GLY A 92 -5.38 23.18 -13.01
N SER A 93 -5.42 24.42 -12.55
CA SER A 93 -5.05 25.59 -13.35
C SER A 93 -4.06 26.46 -12.57
N VAL A 94 -2.99 26.88 -13.23
CA VAL A 94 -2.00 27.82 -12.67
C VAL A 94 -1.94 29.04 -13.57
N GLU A 95 -2.07 30.22 -12.96
CA GLU A 95 -1.93 31.51 -13.63
C GLU A 95 -0.65 32.20 -13.11
N LEU A 96 0.27 32.53 -14.02
CA LEU A 96 1.52 33.23 -13.70
C LEU A 96 1.41 34.71 -14.09
N ALA A 97 1.44 35.59 -13.10
CA ALA A 97 1.48 37.04 -13.29
C ALA A 97 2.93 37.53 -13.34
N ALA A 98 3.60 37.28 -14.46
CA ALA A 98 4.90 37.86 -14.82
C ALA A 98 4.76 38.53 -16.20
N PRO A 99 5.72 39.36 -16.68
CA PRO A 99 5.59 40.01 -17.99
C PRO A 99 5.69 38.94 -19.08
N GLY A 100 4.52 38.42 -19.46
CA GLY A 100 4.34 37.16 -20.20
C GLY A 100 3.23 36.33 -19.54
N GLN A 101 1.97 36.76 -19.69
CA GLN A 101 0.80 36.03 -19.19
C GLN A 101 0.75 34.64 -19.84
N ALA A 102 0.96 33.60 -19.04
CA ALA A 102 0.80 32.22 -19.46
C ALA A 102 -0.14 31.51 -18.48
N LYS A 103 -1.21 30.91 -19.03
CA LYS A 103 -2.19 30.10 -18.30
C LYS A 103 -1.99 28.64 -18.69
N ILE A 104 -1.72 27.79 -17.71
CA ILE A 104 -1.60 26.34 -17.92
C ILE A 104 -2.78 25.68 -17.23
N ALA A 105 -3.59 24.95 -18.00
CA ALA A 105 -4.70 24.15 -17.50
C ALA A 105 -4.46 22.67 -17.84
N GLY A 106 -4.63 21.80 -16.85
CA GLY A 106 -4.48 20.35 -17.00
C GLY A 106 -5.60 19.63 -16.25
N GLY A 107 -6.21 18.65 -16.92
CA GLY A 107 -7.21 17.75 -16.32
C GLY A 107 -6.72 16.31 -16.34
N ALA A 108 -6.97 15.58 -15.27
CA ALA A 108 -6.78 14.13 -15.20
C ALA A 108 -8.03 13.48 -14.62
N ALA A 109 -8.52 12.42 -15.26
CA ALA A 109 -9.64 11.62 -14.77
C ALA A 109 -9.17 10.19 -14.51
N VAL A 110 -9.64 9.60 -13.41
CA VAL A 110 -9.42 8.20 -13.06
C VAL A 110 -10.76 7.63 -12.59
N SER A 111 -11.14 6.49 -13.15
CA SER A 111 -12.25 5.66 -12.68
C SER A 111 -11.67 4.33 -12.19
N ASP A 112 -12.00 3.95 -10.95
CA ASP A 112 -11.60 2.68 -10.34
C ASP A 112 -12.86 1.95 -9.81
N SER A 113 -12.97 0.65 -10.06
CA SER A 113 -14.04 -0.22 -9.54
C SER A 113 -13.45 -1.57 -9.14
N SER A 114 -13.87 -2.16 -8.02
CA SER A 114 -13.39 -3.46 -7.52
C SER A 114 -14.48 -4.28 -6.86
#